data_AF-A0A0L0NPN7-F1
#
_entry.id   AF-A0A0L0NPN7-F1
#
_cell.length_a   1.000
_cell.length_b   1.000
_cell.length_c   1.000
_cell.angle_alpha   90.00
_cell.angle_beta   90.00
_cell.angle_gamma   90.00
#
_symmetry.space_group_name_H-M   'P 1'
#
loop_
_entity.id
_entity.type
_entity.pdbx_description
1 polymer ?
#
loop_
_entity_poly.entity_id
_entity_poly.type
_entity_poly.pdbx_seq_one_letter_code
_entity_poly.pdbx_strand_id
1 'polypeptide(L)'
;MNDYSFFGLLMLTVLLSAMASSLAQNGALASANVLGSVYTNGVMVGQAIAGALPPLALICSLLLTGVNKLDSDIGEHHPHKAPNAGLTLYFLSACLVAFLSVSMLILSNRYKRLHTYTPLESVAADEEEEEPIHLLQKKHVPFSVLWGKLKLIVMTIFLTFCITLVFPVFASTVTSVQENPSLTILKKSIYIPFIYLMWNMGDLIGRVLCGMPNSRFLVQDPKTLITYAIVRVFFIPLFMTCNIHPGTSNPMISSDLWYILLQFLFGLSNGQLCTSCFMVIGDNCTTDDEKEAAGGFATVFLTFGLAVGSLLSYLFVPVVG
;
A
#
# COMPACT_ATOMS: atom_id res chain seq x y z
N MET A 1 -28.70 16.87 -7.20
CA MET A 1 -27.70 16.94 -8.29
C MET A 1 -28.11 15.91 -9.32
N ASN A 2 -28.00 16.17 -10.62
CA ASN A 2 -28.29 15.15 -11.64
C ASN A 2 -27.24 14.02 -11.52
N ASP A 3 -27.63 12.75 -11.67
CA ASP A 3 -26.74 11.61 -11.39
C ASP A 3 -25.44 11.65 -12.22
N TYR A 4 -25.54 12.09 -13.47
CA TYR A 4 -24.38 12.32 -14.34
C TYR A 4 -23.45 13.43 -13.84
N SER A 5 -24.01 14.50 -13.27
CA SER A 5 -23.22 15.60 -12.68
C SER A 5 -22.53 15.15 -11.39
N PHE A 6 -23.19 14.30 -10.60
CA PHE A 6 -22.58 13.68 -9.41
C PHE A 6 -21.45 12.74 -9.79
N PHE A 7 -21.68 11.85 -10.75
CA PHE A 7 -20.66 10.95 -11.27
C PHE A 7 -19.46 11.72 -11.85
N GLY A 8 -19.71 12.74 -12.68
CA GLY A 8 -18.67 13.57 -13.28
C GLY A 8 -17.83 14.30 -12.23
N LEU A 9 -18.47 14.87 -11.20
CA LEU A 9 -17.77 15.50 -10.08
C LEU A 9 -16.93 14.48 -9.30
N LEU A 10 -17.46 13.28 -9.04
CA LEU A 10 -16.77 12.22 -8.30
C LEU A 10 -15.55 11.70 -9.06
N MET A 11 -15.67 11.49 -10.38
CA MET A 11 -14.51 11.10 -11.21
C MET A 11 -13.44 12.18 -11.24
N LEU A 12 -13.84 13.47 -11.31
CA LEU A 12 -12.90 14.59 -11.27
C LEU A 12 -12.17 14.67 -9.93
N THR A 13 -12.86 14.52 -8.80
CA THR A 13 -12.22 14.55 -7.47
C THR A 13 -11.28 13.36 -7.27
N VAL A 14 -11.64 12.18 -7.78
CA VAL A 14 -10.75 10.99 -7.79
C VAL A 14 -9.50 11.27 -8.61
N LEU A 15 -9.63 11.86 -9.80
CA LEU A 15 -8.48 12.21 -10.65
C LEU A 15 -7.55 13.21 -9.94
N LEU A 16 -8.10 14.30 -9.39
CA LEU A 16 -7.32 15.31 -8.67
C LEU A 16 -6.64 14.71 -7.43
N SER A 17 -7.34 13.86 -6.69
CA SER A 17 -6.78 13.15 -5.54
C SER A 17 -5.63 12.23 -5.97
N ALA A 18 -5.79 11.46 -7.04
CA ALA A 18 -4.75 10.55 -7.54
C ALA A 18 -3.49 11.32 -7.99
N MET A 19 -3.67 12.45 -8.68
CA MET A 19 -2.55 13.33 -9.06
C MET A 19 -1.83 13.89 -7.84
N ALA A 20 -2.56 14.40 -6.85
CA ALA A 20 -1.99 14.94 -5.62
C ALA A 20 -1.25 13.85 -4.81
N SER A 21 -1.84 12.65 -4.69
CA SER A 21 -1.22 11.50 -4.02
C SER A 21 0.07 11.06 -4.73
N SER A 22 0.09 11.03 -6.07
CA SER A 22 1.27 10.68 -6.85
C SER A 22 2.42 11.68 -6.63
N LEU A 23 2.11 12.99 -6.65
CA LEU A 23 3.10 14.04 -6.38
C LEU A 23 3.66 13.94 -4.95
N ALA A 24 2.78 13.77 -3.95
CA ALA A 24 3.18 13.63 -2.56
C ALA A 24 4.01 12.36 -2.32
N GLN A 25 3.63 11.23 -2.92
CA GLN A 25 4.35 9.96 -2.82
C GLN A 25 5.75 10.07 -3.44
N ASN A 26 5.87 10.67 -4.62
CA ASN A 26 7.15 10.90 -5.28
C ASN A 26 8.07 11.79 -4.45
N GLY A 27 7.57 12.93 -3.96
CA GLY A 27 8.36 13.85 -3.15
C GLY A 27 8.82 13.25 -1.82
N ALA A 28 7.93 12.53 -1.13
CA ALA A 28 8.27 11.85 0.12
C ALA A 28 9.34 10.78 -0.07
N LEU A 29 9.21 9.97 -1.14
CA LEU A 29 10.16 8.89 -1.40
C LEU A 29 11.52 9.40 -1.91
N ALA A 30 11.53 10.42 -2.77
CA ALA A 30 12.76 11.06 -3.22
C ALA A 30 13.55 11.61 -2.02
N SER A 31 12.87 12.30 -1.10
CA SER A 31 13.48 12.83 0.12
C SER A 31 14.00 11.71 1.03
N ALA A 32 13.21 10.64 1.20
CA ALA A 32 13.57 9.53 2.09
C ALA A 32 14.76 8.71 1.55
N ASN A 33 14.84 8.49 0.24
CA ASN A 33 15.93 7.71 -0.38
C ASN A 33 17.30 8.36 -0.22
N VAL A 34 17.36 9.70 -0.20
CA VAL A 34 18.61 10.44 0.06
C VAL A 34 19.03 10.31 1.53
N LEU A 35 18.08 10.31 2.46
CA LEU A 35 18.34 10.19 3.90
C LEU A 35 18.73 8.77 4.33
N GLY A 36 18.42 7.76 3.51
CA GLY A 36 18.82 6.37 3.70
C GLY A 36 17.65 5.41 3.93
N SER A 37 17.96 4.12 3.94
CA SER A 37 16.98 3.03 3.88
C SER A 37 15.99 3.01 5.05
N VAL A 38 16.38 3.49 6.24
CA VAL A 38 15.50 3.58 7.42
C VAL A 38 14.38 4.61 7.20
N TYR A 39 14.68 5.75 6.57
CA TYR A 39 13.66 6.76 6.26
C TYR A 39 12.71 6.28 5.17
N THR A 40 13.25 5.59 4.16
CA THR A 40 12.44 4.94 3.12
C THR A 40 11.51 3.88 3.71
N ASN A 41 11.99 3.08 4.66
CA ASN A 41 11.16 2.16 5.43
C ASN A 41 10.03 2.88 6.18
N GLY A 42 10.34 4.01 6.84
CA GLY A 42 9.34 4.82 7.54
C GLY A 42 8.19 5.27 6.64
N VAL A 43 8.49 5.73 5.43
CA VAL A 43 7.47 6.07 4.40
C VAL A 43 6.64 4.84 4.02
N MET A 44 7.30 3.70 3.81
CA MET A 44 6.62 2.45 3.43
C MET A 44 5.70 1.94 4.54
N VAL A 45 6.12 1.98 5.81
CA VAL A 45 5.30 1.59 6.97
C VAL A 45 4.10 2.55 7.11
N GLY A 46 4.31 3.86 6.93
CA GLY A 46 3.22 4.85 6.93
C GLY A 46 2.12 4.54 5.91
N GLN A 47 2.50 4.11 4.70
CA GLN A 47 1.54 3.67 3.67
C GLN A 47 0.73 2.44 4.10
N ALA A 48 1.37 1.45 4.74
CA ALA A 48 0.66 0.25 5.22
C ALA A 48 -0.30 0.56 6.38
N ILE A 49 0.07 1.47 7.30
CA ILE A 49 -0.83 1.95 8.35
C ILE A 49 -2.06 2.60 7.69
N ALA A 50 -1.85 3.47 6.69
CA ALA A 50 -2.94 4.11 5.96
C ALA A 50 -3.87 3.10 5.25
N GLY A 51 -3.35 1.96 4.79
CA GLY A 51 -4.15 0.87 4.22
C GLY A 51 -4.97 0.08 5.25
N ALA A 52 -4.47 -0.09 6.48
CA ALA A 52 -5.16 -0.83 7.55
C ALA A 52 -6.30 -0.05 8.21
N LEU A 53 -6.23 1.28 8.23
CA LEU A 53 -7.23 2.14 8.88
C LEU A 53 -8.65 2.05 8.28
N PRO A 54 -8.86 2.08 6.93
CA PRO A 54 -10.20 1.96 6.35
C PRO A 54 -10.97 0.69 6.75
N PRO A 55 -10.44 -0.54 6.59
CA PRO A 55 -11.17 -1.74 7.00
C PRO A 55 -11.40 -1.79 8.51
N LEU A 56 -10.45 -1.29 9.32
CA LEU A 56 -10.64 -1.17 10.77
C LEU A 56 -11.79 -0.22 11.12
N ALA A 57 -11.85 0.96 10.49
CA ALA A 57 -12.91 1.94 10.70
C ALA A 57 -14.28 1.37 10.30
N LEU A 58 -14.34 0.60 9.21
CA LEU A 58 -15.57 -0.06 8.76
C LEU A 58 -16.05 -1.12 9.76
N ILE A 59 -15.15 -1.96 10.28
CA ILE A 59 -15.48 -2.94 11.33
C ILE A 59 -15.98 -2.22 12.59
N CYS A 60 -15.28 -1.19 13.06
CA CYS A 60 -15.69 -0.40 14.21
C CYS A 60 -17.08 0.24 13.99
N SER A 61 -17.33 0.80 12.81
CA SER A 61 -18.64 1.37 12.47
C SER A 61 -19.74 0.31 12.53
N LEU A 62 -19.52 -0.89 12.00
CA LEU A 62 -20.49 -1.99 12.02
C LEU A 62 -20.77 -2.52 13.43
N LEU A 63 -19.74 -2.58 14.29
CA LEU A 63 -19.89 -2.98 15.68
C LEU A 63 -20.67 -1.94 16.50
N LEU A 64 -20.47 -0.64 16.22
CA LEU A 64 -21.16 0.45 16.91
C LEU A 64 -22.63 0.61 16.47
N THR A 65 -22.94 0.40 15.18
CA THR A 65 -24.32 0.54 14.66
C THR A 65 -25.17 -0.72 14.86
N GLY A 66 -24.53 -1.84 15.21
CA GLY A 66 -25.17 -3.13 15.47
C GLY A 66 -25.28 -3.99 14.21
N VAL A 67 -24.64 -5.16 14.24
CA VAL A 67 -24.51 -6.09 13.09
C VAL A 67 -25.86 -6.59 12.56
N ASN A 68 -26.88 -6.68 13.43
CA ASN A 68 -28.17 -7.28 13.10
C ASN A 68 -29.13 -6.34 12.34
N LYS A 69 -28.87 -5.02 12.28
CA LYS A 69 -29.73 -4.09 11.52
C LYS A 69 -29.53 -4.18 10.01
N LEU A 70 -28.39 -4.74 9.56
CA LEU A 70 -28.03 -4.81 8.15
C LEU A 70 -28.44 -6.14 7.50
N ASP A 71 -28.42 -7.27 8.23
CA ASP A 71 -28.88 -8.57 7.68
C ASP A 71 -30.38 -8.56 7.32
N SER A 72 -31.19 -7.74 8.00
CA SER A 72 -32.61 -7.52 7.67
C SER A 72 -32.83 -6.63 6.43
N ASP A 73 -31.83 -5.86 6.00
CA ASP A 73 -31.92 -4.90 4.88
C ASP A 73 -31.34 -5.48 3.56
N ILE A 74 -30.67 -6.64 3.61
CA ILE A 74 -30.14 -7.32 2.41
C ILE A 74 -31.28 -7.99 1.59
N GLY A 75 -32.47 -8.15 2.18
CA GLY A 75 -33.65 -8.78 1.56
C GLY A 75 -34.59 -7.85 0.78
N GLU A 76 -34.43 -6.53 0.87
CA GLU A 76 -35.21 -5.57 0.09
C GLU A 76 -34.28 -4.65 -0.72
N HIS A 77 -34.59 -4.52 -2.00
CA HIS A 77 -33.87 -3.77 -3.03
C HIS A 77 -33.66 -2.27 -2.70
N HIS A 78 -32.87 -1.88 -1.69
CA HIS A 78 -32.39 -0.50 -1.51
C HIS A 78 -31.04 -0.45 -0.74
N PRO A 79 -29.88 -0.46 -1.42
CA PRO A 79 -28.55 -0.57 -0.79
C PRO A 79 -28.05 0.73 -0.10
N HIS A 80 -28.93 1.69 0.21
CA HIS A 80 -28.53 3.07 0.53
C HIS A 80 -28.88 3.58 1.94
N LYS A 81 -29.38 2.74 2.86
CA LYS A 81 -29.89 3.22 4.16
C LYS A 81 -29.09 2.85 5.42
N ALA A 82 -27.83 2.44 5.26
CA ALA A 82 -26.84 2.60 6.35
C ALA A 82 -25.45 3.08 5.86
N PRO A 83 -25.22 4.39 5.56
CA PRO A 83 -23.88 4.78 5.10
C PRO A 83 -23.29 6.13 5.57
N ASN A 84 -23.95 6.97 6.37
CA ASN A 84 -23.43 8.34 6.58
C ASN A 84 -22.37 8.47 7.69
N ALA A 85 -22.55 7.79 8.82
CA ALA A 85 -21.66 7.97 9.97
C ALA A 85 -20.25 7.40 9.73
N GLY A 86 -20.13 6.17 9.23
CA GLY A 86 -18.84 5.54 8.93
C GLY A 86 -18.05 6.29 7.85
N LEU A 87 -18.74 6.72 6.78
CA LEU A 87 -18.13 7.52 5.72
C LEU A 87 -17.68 8.90 6.23
N THR A 88 -18.48 9.53 7.10
CA THR A 88 -18.12 10.81 7.73
C THR A 88 -16.91 10.66 8.66
N LEU A 89 -16.86 9.61 9.48
CA LEU A 89 -15.71 9.32 10.34
C LEU A 89 -14.45 9.06 9.51
N TYR A 90 -14.56 8.33 8.41
CA TYR A 90 -13.47 8.08 7.48
C TYR A 90 -12.92 9.40 6.90
N PHE A 91 -13.77 10.24 6.31
CA PHE A 91 -13.32 11.52 5.74
C PHE A 91 -12.78 12.49 6.79
N LEU A 92 -13.39 12.55 7.98
CA LEU A 92 -12.90 13.40 9.07
C LEU A 92 -11.51 12.95 9.55
N SER A 93 -11.31 11.63 9.70
CA SER A 93 -10.01 11.07 10.06
C SER A 93 -8.94 11.35 9.01
N ALA A 94 -9.29 11.25 7.72
CA ALA A 94 -8.38 11.56 6.61
C ALA A 94 -7.95 13.04 6.63
N CYS A 95 -8.87 13.97 6.90
CA CYS A 95 -8.55 15.39 7.04
C CYS A 95 -7.58 15.65 8.21
N LEU A 96 -7.80 15.01 9.36
CA LEU A 96 -6.93 15.15 10.53
C LEU A 96 -5.52 14.62 10.25
N VAL A 97 -5.41 13.44 9.63
CA VAL A 97 -4.12 12.84 9.24
C VAL A 97 -3.40 13.71 8.22
N ALA A 98 -4.11 14.25 7.23
CA ALA A 98 -3.53 15.17 6.25
C ALA A 98 -2.98 16.44 6.93
N PHE A 99 -3.76 17.07 7.81
CA PHE A 99 -3.34 18.27 8.55
C PHE A 99 -2.09 18.01 9.42
N LEU A 100 -2.08 16.88 10.14
CA LEU A 100 -0.95 16.47 10.96
C LEU A 100 0.30 16.22 10.09
N SER A 101 0.15 15.56 8.94
CA SER A 101 1.25 15.29 8.02
C SER A 101 1.90 16.56 7.48
N VAL A 102 1.09 17.56 7.09
CA VAL A 102 1.59 18.85 6.58
C VAL A 102 2.27 19.63 7.69
N SER A 103 1.70 19.63 8.89
CA SER A 103 2.28 20.30 10.06
C SER A 103 3.65 19.70 10.41
N MET A 104 3.76 18.37 10.44
CA MET A 104 5.03 17.67 10.67
C MET A 104 6.05 17.94 9.57
N LEU A 105 5.64 18.02 8.30
CA LEU A 105 6.52 18.39 7.20
C LEU A 105 7.07 19.81 7.36
N ILE A 106 6.23 20.78 7.73
CA ILE A 106 6.65 22.17 7.98
C ILE A 106 7.62 22.23 9.15
N LEU A 107 7.34 21.51 10.24
CA LEU A 107 8.21 21.41 11.42
C LEU A 107 9.57 20.80 11.05
N SER A 108 9.58 19.71 10.29
CA SER A 108 10.79 19.05 9.80
C SER A 108 11.64 19.99 8.94
N ASN A 109 11.00 20.72 8.01
CA ASN A 109 11.69 21.68 7.16
C ASN A 109 12.26 22.86 7.94
N ARG A 110 11.54 23.34 8.97
CA ARG A 110 12.04 24.38 9.88
C ARG A 110 13.23 23.88 10.69
N TYR A 111 13.15 22.68 11.23
CA TYR A 111 14.22 22.06 12.01
C TYR A 111 15.49 21.87 11.17
N LYS A 112 15.36 21.31 9.95
CA LYS A 112 16.48 21.16 9.02
C LYS A 112 17.11 22.52 8.68
N ARG A 113 16.28 23.53 8.37
CA ARG A 113 16.77 24.89 8.11
C ARG A 113 17.47 25.51 9.30
N LEU A 114 17.08 25.20 10.53
CA LEU A 114 17.72 25.75 11.73
C LEU A 114 19.08 25.11 12.00
N HIS A 115 19.20 23.79 11.85
CA HIS A 115 20.44 23.05 12.16
C HIS A 115 21.47 23.03 11.02
N THR A 116 21.05 23.21 9.75
CA THR A 116 21.98 23.41 8.62
C THR A 116 22.57 24.83 8.61
N TYR A 117 22.06 25.77 9.42
CA TYR A 117 22.59 27.13 9.60
C TYR A 117 23.16 27.34 11.02
N THR A 118 24.10 26.48 11.43
CA THR A 118 25.03 26.87 12.50
C THR A 118 26.21 27.56 11.81
N PRO A 119 26.41 28.89 11.95
CA PRO A 119 27.55 29.55 11.35
C PRO A 119 28.83 29.02 12.01
N LEU A 120 29.73 28.50 11.18
CA LEU A 120 31.11 28.20 11.49
C LEU A 120 31.81 29.45 12.03
N GLU A 121 31.75 29.67 13.33
CA GLU A 121 32.60 30.65 14.02
C GLU A 121 33.70 29.97 14.86
N SER A 122 33.93 28.66 14.70
CA SER A 122 34.96 27.96 15.50
C SER A 122 35.76 26.83 14.84
N VAL A 123 35.65 26.59 13.54
CA VAL A 123 36.55 25.63 12.87
C VAL A 123 37.07 26.22 11.57
N ALA A 124 38.05 27.12 11.72
CA ALA A 124 39.02 27.36 10.67
C ALA A 124 39.97 26.15 10.61
N ALA A 125 40.31 25.74 9.38
CA ALA A 125 41.25 24.68 9.02
C ALA A 125 40.74 23.23 9.23
N ASP A 126 40.08 22.66 8.22
CA ASP A 126 40.73 21.70 7.32
C ASP A 126 39.75 21.26 6.21
N GLU A 127 40.33 20.94 5.06
CA GLU A 127 39.70 20.69 3.77
C GLU A 127 38.87 19.39 3.77
N GLU A 128 37.57 19.50 3.46
CA GLU A 128 36.77 18.60 2.60
C GLU A 128 35.36 19.19 2.53
N GLU A 129 34.97 19.75 1.38
CA GLU A 129 33.66 20.38 1.16
C GLU A 129 32.53 19.32 1.25
N GLU A 130 31.90 19.15 2.41
CA GLU A 130 30.58 18.52 2.50
C GLU A 130 29.54 19.48 1.92
N GLU A 131 29.14 19.25 0.65
CA GLU A 131 28.13 20.07 -0.03
C GLU A 131 26.76 20.02 0.70
N PRO A 132 26.06 21.16 0.82
CA PRO A 132 24.73 21.20 1.42
C PRO A 132 23.72 20.45 0.56
N ILE A 133 22.87 19.63 1.19
CA ILE A 133 21.77 18.88 0.55
C ILE A 133 20.81 19.85 -0.18
N HIS A 134 21.06 20.09 -1.46
CA HIS A 134 20.23 20.90 -2.33
C HIS A 134 19.03 20.06 -2.80
N LEU A 135 17.83 20.32 -2.25
CA LEU A 135 16.55 19.68 -2.59
C LEU A 135 15.97 20.10 -3.97
N LEU A 136 16.83 20.55 -4.88
CA LEU A 136 16.49 20.88 -6.25
C LEU A 136 17.43 20.07 -7.12
N GLN A 137 16.93 19.00 -7.74
CA GLN A 137 17.66 18.15 -8.68
C GLN A 137 18.37 19.03 -9.73
N LYS A 138 19.64 19.36 -9.49
CA LYS A 138 20.42 20.29 -10.30
C LYS A 138 20.91 19.61 -11.59
N LYS A 139 20.90 18.27 -11.60
CA LYS A 139 21.42 17.41 -12.67
C LYS A 139 20.40 16.37 -13.10
N HIS A 140 19.98 16.45 -14.37
CA HIS A 140 19.09 15.46 -14.97
C HIS A 140 19.79 14.10 -15.08
N VAL A 141 19.27 13.09 -14.38
CA VAL A 141 19.75 11.70 -14.49
C VAL A 141 19.00 11.02 -15.63
N PRO A 142 19.69 10.51 -16.67
CA PRO A 142 19.04 9.87 -17.80
C PRO A 142 18.40 8.54 -17.40
N PHE A 143 17.21 8.25 -17.97
CA PHE A 143 16.46 7.02 -17.74
C PHE A 143 17.30 5.75 -17.99
N SER A 144 18.17 5.76 -19.01
CA SER A 144 19.00 4.61 -19.37
C SER A 144 19.97 4.19 -18.26
N VAL A 145 20.48 5.14 -17.47
CA VAL A 145 21.37 4.85 -16.35
C VAL A 145 20.60 4.17 -15.23
N LEU A 146 19.44 4.71 -14.85
CA LEU A 146 18.58 4.11 -13.83
C LEU A 146 18.06 2.73 -14.26
N TRP A 147 17.66 2.57 -15.52
CA TRP A 147 17.25 1.27 -16.05
C TRP A 147 18.39 0.26 -16.02
N GLY A 148 19.61 0.65 -16.42
CA GLY A 148 20.78 -0.23 -16.40
C GLY A 148 21.08 -0.80 -15.01
N LYS A 149 20.88 0.00 -13.96
CA LYS A 149 21.16 -0.35 -12.56
C LYS A 149 19.98 -1.04 -11.86
N LEU A 150 18.77 -0.55 -12.06
CA LEU A 150 17.60 -0.88 -11.23
C LEU A 150 16.57 -1.79 -11.91
N LYS A 151 16.76 -2.20 -13.17
CA LYS A 151 15.76 -2.97 -13.94
C LYS A 151 15.14 -4.13 -13.17
N LEU A 152 15.93 -4.92 -12.43
CA LEU A 152 15.41 -6.07 -11.70
C LEU A 152 14.55 -5.64 -10.51
N ILE A 153 14.97 -4.59 -9.80
CA ILE A 153 14.24 -4.04 -8.65
C ILE A 153 12.91 -3.44 -9.11
N VAL A 154 12.92 -2.59 -10.14
CA VAL A 154 11.68 -1.95 -10.61
C VAL A 154 10.71 -2.93 -11.29
N MET A 155 11.23 -3.95 -11.98
CA MET A 155 10.38 -5.03 -12.49
C MET A 155 9.82 -5.90 -11.36
N THR A 156 10.55 -6.08 -10.26
CA THR A 156 10.02 -6.75 -9.06
C THR A 156 8.85 -5.94 -8.48
N ILE A 157 9.00 -4.63 -8.32
CA ILE A 157 7.94 -3.73 -7.84
C ILE A 157 6.72 -3.83 -8.77
N PHE A 158 6.92 -3.70 -10.07
CA PHE A 158 5.87 -3.82 -11.08
C PHE A 158 5.11 -5.14 -10.96
N LEU A 159 5.80 -6.29 -10.97
CA LEU A 159 5.19 -7.62 -10.88
C LEU A 159 4.47 -7.82 -9.55
N THR A 160 5.07 -7.38 -8.45
CA THR A 160 4.51 -7.44 -7.09
C THR A 160 3.13 -6.78 -7.07
N PHE A 161 3.03 -5.52 -7.52
CA PHE A 161 1.74 -4.80 -7.50
C PHE A 161 0.76 -5.29 -8.56
N CYS A 162 1.25 -5.75 -9.71
CA CYS A 162 0.42 -6.36 -10.74
C CYS A 162 -0.31 -7.61 -10.21
N ILE A 163 0.43 -8.53 -9.56
CA ILE A 163 -0.13 -9.75 -8.95
C ILE A 163 -0.99 -9.41 -7.73
N THR A 164 -0.57 -8.45 -6.90
CA THR A 164 -1.31 -8.04 -5.70
C THR A 164 -2.72 -7.56 -6.01
N LEU A 165 -2.98 -6.92 -7.15
CA LEU A 165 -4.34 -6.44 -7.47
C LEU A 165 -5.36 -7.53 -7.79
N VAL A 166 -4.97 -8.79 -7.73
CA VAL A 166 -5.90 -9.92 -7.65
C VAL A 166 -6.58 -10.00 -6.27
N PHE A 167 -5.94 -9.51 -5.20
CA PHE A 167 -6.47 -9.56 -3.83
C PHE A 167 -7.89 -8.98 -3.67
N PRO A 168 -8.21 -7.76 -4.15
CA PRO A 168 -9.54 -7.18 -3.94
C PRO A 168 -10.66 -7.99 -4.58
N VAL A 169 -10.38 -8.70 -5.69
CA VAL A 169 -11.36 -9.57 -6.35
C VAL A 169 -11.74 -10.72 -5.42
N PHE A 170 -10.75 -11.46 -4.90
CA PHE A 170 -11.04 -12.56 -3.97
C PHE A 170 -11.57 -12.06 -2.61
N ALA A 171 -11.03 -10.95 -2.08
CA ALA A 171 -11.44 -10.38 -0.80
C ALA A 171 -12.91 -9.94 -0.77
N SER A 172 -13.44 -9.46 -1.91
CA SER A 172 -14.83 -9.02 -2.02
C SER A 172 -15.81 -10.14 -2.35
N THR A 173 -15.35 -11.26 -2.93
CA THR A 173 -16.23 -12.38 -3.32
C THR A 173 -16.26 -13.52 -2.29
N VAL A 174 -15.11 -13.89 -1.71
CA VAL A 174 -15.05 -15.06 -0.82
C VAL A 174 -15.74 -14.77 0.51
N THR A 175 -16.75 -15.56 0.86
CA THR A 175 -17.46 -15.49 2.14
C THR A 175 -17.08 -16.64 3.07
N SER A 176 -17.43 -16.51 4.35
CA SER A 176 -17.29 -17.57 5.35
C SER A 176 -17.90 -18.88 4.86
N VAL A 177 -17.27 -20.02 5.19
CA VAL A 177 -17.82 -21.37 4.94
C VAL A 177 -18.95 -21.72 5.90
N GLN A 178 -19.08 -20.96 7.00
CA GLN A 178 -20.11 -21.16 8.01
C GLN A 178 -21.35 -20.33 7.67
N GLU A 179 -22.50 -20.99 7.52
CA GLU A 179 -23.79 -20.33 7.27
C GLU A 179 -24.31 -19.55 8.48
N ASN A 180 -24.12 -20.08 9.69
CA ASN A 180 -24.56 -19.46 10.96
C ASN A 180 -23.42 -19.43 11.99
N PRO A 181 -22.40 -18.59 11.79
CA PRO A 181 -21.27 -18.54 12.71
C PRO A 181 -21.66 -17.90 14.05
N SER A 182 -21.23 -18.53 15.14
CA SER A 182 -21.35 -17.97 16.49
C SER A 182 -20.44 -16.76 16.71
N LEU A 183 -19.33 -16.70 15.98
CA LEU A 183 -18.38 -15.59 15.99
C LEU A 183 -18.85 -14.45 15.10
N THR A 184 -19.04 -13.27 15.70
CA THR A 184 -19.47 -12.04 15.00
C THR A 184 -18.59 -11.68 13.80
N ILE A 185 -17.28 -11.97 13.86
CA ILE A 185 -16.31 -11.65 12.81
C ILE A 185 -16.55 -12.46 11.53
N LEU A 186 -17.13 -13.66 11.65
CA LEU A 186 -17.40 -14.55 10.52
C LEU A 186 -18.76 -14.27 9.87
N LYS A 187 -19.57 -13.37 10.44
CA LYS A 187 -20.83 -12.94 9.82
C LYS A 187 -20.53 -12.24 8.49
N LYS A 188 -21.41 -12.47 7.50
CA LYS A 188 -21.24 -12.00 6.10
C LYS A 188 -20.91 -10.50 6.00
N SER A 189 -21.55 -9.67 6.83
CA SER A 189 -21.36 -8.22 6.85
C SER A 189 -19.98 -7.75 7.37
N ILE A 190 -19.30 -8.55 8.20
CA ILE A 190 -17.99 -8.21 8.81
C ILE A 190 -16.85 -8.99 8.14
N TYR A 191 -17.13 -10.15 7.57
CA TYR A 191 -16.11 -11.03 7.02
C TYR A 191 -15.27 -10.36 5.93
N ILE A 192 -15.89 -9.69 4.97
CA ILE A 192 -15.16 -8.97 3.89
C ILE A 192 -14.25 -7.89 4.48
N PRO A 193 -14.73 -6.91 5.28
CA PRO A 193 -13.86 -5.93 5.95
C PRO A 193 -12.73 -6.56 6.77
N PHE A 194 -13.02 -7.67 7.45
CA PHE A 194 -12.03 -8.41 8.23
C PHE A 194 -10.93 -9.01 7.36
N ILE A 195 -11.27 -9.57 6.20
CA ILE A 195 -10.29 -10.07 5.24
C ILE A 195 -9.42 -8.94 4.67
N TYR A 196 -10.02 -7.78 4.38
CA TYR A 196 -9.25 -6.58 4.02
C TYR A 196 -8.28 -6.17 5.14
N LEU A 197 -8.71 -6.23 6.39
CA LEU A 197 -7.83 -5.95 7.54
C LEU A 197 -6.70 -6.97 7.64
N MET A 198 -6.97 -8.27 7.49
CA MET A 198 -5.96 -9.33 7.60
C MET A 198 -4.87 -9.21 6.53
N TRP A 199 -5.24 -8.88 5.29
CA TRP A 199 -4.26 -8.61 4.23
C TRP A 199 -3.39 -7.38 4.57
N ASN A 200 -4.02 -6.27 5.01
CA ASN A 200 -3.28 -5.06 5.39
C ASN A 200 -2.38 -5.27 6.63
N MET A 201 -2.78 -6.14 7.56
CA MET A 201 -1.94 -6.54 8.69
C MET A 201 -0.73 -7.35 8.26
N GLY A 202 -0.92 -8.28 7.32
CA GLY A 202 0.19 -8.95 6.65
C GLY A 202 1.16 -7.93 6.04
N ASP A 203 0.65 -7.02 5.20
CA ASP A 203 1.47 -5.98 4.55
C ASP A 203 2.23 -5.14 5.59
N LEU A 204 1.54 -4.60 6.60
CA LEU A 204 2.15 -3.81 7.65
C LEU A 204 3.26 -4.55 8.38
N ILE A 205 3.00 -5.78 8.84
CA ILE A 205 3.99 -6.59 9.55
C ILE A 205 5.20 -6.85 8.64
N GLY A 206 4.98 -7.14 7.36
CA GLY A 206 6.07 -7.37 6.41
C GLY A 206 6.99 -6.17 6.27
N ARG A 207 6.42 -4.95 6.22
CA ARG A 207 7.19 -3.71 6.13
C ARG A 207 7.95 -3.40 7.41
N VAL A 208 7.32 -3.59 8.57
CA VAL A 208 7.96 -3.38 9.88
C VAL A 208 9.11 -4.36 10.07
N LEU A 209 8.90 -5.64 9.76
CA LEU A 209 9.94 -6.67 9.91
C LEU A 209 11.14 -6.39 9.01
N CYS A 210 10.95 -5.88 7.78
CA CYS A 210 12.06 -5.47 6.92
C CYS A 210 12.89 -4.31 7.49
N GLY A 211 12.26 -3.39 8.23
CA GLY A 211 12.92 -2.20 8.78
C GLY A 211 13.73 -2.44 10.06
N MET A 212 13.63 -3.63 10.66
CA MET A 212 14.36 -3.94 11.88
C MET A 212 15.88 -4.01 11.63
N PRO A 213 16.73 -3.56 12.57
CA PRO A 213 18.18 -3.69 12.46
C PRO A 213 18.60 -5.16 12.26
N ASN A 214 19.48 -5.42 11.30
CA ASN A 214 19.96 -6.77 10.94
C ASN A 214 18.84 -7.78 10.63
N SER A 215 17.72 -7.29 10.09
CA SER A 215 16.58 -8.15 9.76
C SER A 215 16.92 -9.14 8.65
N ARG A 216 16.75 -10.43 8.94
CA ARG A 216 16.76 -11.49 7.92
C ARG A 216 15.56 -11.42 6.97
N PHE A 217 14.58 -10.58 7.29
CA PHE A 217 13.39 -10.36 6.47
C PHE A 217 13.67 -9.44 5.29
N LEU A 218 14.72 -8.62 5.37
CA LEU A 218 15.18 -7.76 4.28
C LEU A 218 15.88 -8.61 3.20
N VAL A 219 15.32 -8.63 2.00
CA VAL A 219 15.91 -9.32 0.86
C VAL A 219 16.72 -8.33 0.02
N GLN A 220 18.04 -8.50 0.01
CA GLN A 220 18.95 -7.54 -0.65
C GLN A 220 19.25 -7.91 -2.11
N ASP A 221 19.26 -9.20 -2.45
CA ASP A 221 19.64 -9.65 -3.79
C ASP A 221 18.51 -9.39 -4.82
N PRO A 222 18.74 -8.59 -5.88
CA PRO A 222 17.73 -8.29 -6.89
C PRO A 222 17.22 -9.52 -7.67
N LYS A 223 18.02 -10.58 -7.80
CA LYS A 223 17.59 -11.82 -8.46
C LYS A 223 16.61 -12.59 -7.58
N THR A 224 16.92 -12.70 -6.28
CA THR A 224 16.01 -13.29 -5.30
C THR A 224 14.70 -12.51 -5.21
N LEU A 225 14.76 -11.18 -5.24
CA LEU A 225 13.57 -10.30 -5.26
C LEU A 225 12.63 -10.61 -6.44
N ILE A 226 13.15 -10.65 -7.67
CA ILE A 226 12.30 -10.89 -8.85
C ILE A 226 11.76 -12.33 -8.89
N THR A 227 12.56 -13.32 -8.50
CA THR A 227 12.10 -14.71 -8.38
C THR A 227 10.98 -14.82 -7.34
N TYR A 228 11.12 -14.16 -6.20
CA TYR A 228 10.09 -14.12 -5.17
C TYR A 228 8.80 -13.47 -5.68
N ALA A 229 8.88 -12.35 -6.42
CA ALA A 229 7.70 -11.74 -7.03
C ALA A 229 6.98 -12.69 -8.01
N ILE A 230 7.72 -13.43 -8.84
CA ILE A 230 7.14 -14.41 -9.78
C ILE A 230 6.43 -15.55 -9.03
N VAL A 231 7.05 -16.08 -7.97
CA VAL A 231 6.46 -17.15 -7.15
C VAL A 231 5.13 -16.73 -6.53
N ARG A 232 4.86 -15.44 -6.33
CA ARG A 232 3.56 -14.98 -5.82
C ARG A 232 2.38 -15.31 -6.71
N VAL A 233 2.59 -15.62 -7.99
CA VAL A 233 1.52 -16.10 -8.90
C VAL A 233 0.86 -17.37 -8.34
N PHE A 234 1.58 -18.20 -7.57
CA PHE A 234 1.02 -19.39 -6.94
C PHE A 234 -0.07 -19.11 -5.90
N PHE A 235 -0.18 -17.89 -5.36
CA PHE A 235 -1.31 -17.53 -4.49
C PHE A 235 -2.65 -17.55 -5.22
N ILE A 236 -2.66 -17.28 -6.53
CA ILE A 236 -3.90 -17.25 -7.33
C ILE A 236 -4.62 -18.61 -7.33
N PRO A 237 -3.99 -19.74 -7.74
CA PRO A 237 -4.65 -21.03 -7.67
C PRO A 237 -4.96 -21.46 -6.23
N LEU A 238 -4.16 -21.04 -5.23
CA LEU A 238 -4.49 -21.31 -3.82
C LEU A 238 -5.77 -20.60 -3.39
N PHE A 239 -5.99 -19.34 -3.80
CA PHE A 239 -7.26 -18.64 -3.53
C PHE A 239 -8.46 -19.30 -4.21
N MET A 240 -8.28 -19.93 -5.37
CA MET A 240 -9.35 -20.68 -6.04
C MET A 240 -9.80 -21.94 -5.27
N THR A 241 -9.02 -22.41 -4.29
CA THR A 241 -9.43 -23.53 -3.41
C THR A 241 -10.45 -23.12 -2.34
N CYS A 242 -10.61 -21.83 -2.11
CA CYS A 242 -11.49 -21.26 -1.08
C CYS A 242 -12.95 -21.18 -1.56
N ASN A 243 -13.82 -20.64 -0.69
CA ASN A 243 -15.25 -20.49 -0.95
C ASN A 243 -15.57 -19.33 -1.90
N ILE A 244 -15.17 -19.48 -3.17
CA ILE A 244 -15.33 -18.47 -4.22
C ILE A 244 -16.76 -18.39 -4.78
N HIS A 245 -17.53 -19.49 -4.75
CA HIS A 245 -18.93 -19.48 -5.20
C HIS A 245 -19.88 -19.92 -4.07
N PRO A 246 -20.16 -19.03 -3.10
CA PRO A 246 -20.99 -19.37 -1.96
C PRO A 246 -22.41 -19.78 -2.38
N GLY A 247 -22.81 -21.00 -2.01
CA GLY A 247 -24.15 -21.53 -2.25
C GLY A 247 -24.35 -22.23 -3.60
N THR A 248 -23.39 -22.20 -4.52
CA THR A 248 -23.48 -22.91 -5.82
C THR A 248 -22.51 -24.09 -5.91
N SER A 249 -21.33 -24.00 -5.31
CA SER A 249 -20.33 -25.08 -5.29
C SER A 249 -19.67 -25.18 -3.92
N ASN A 250 -19.34 -26.40 -3.50
CA ASN A 250 -18.56 -26.58 -2.28
C ASN A 250 -17.10 -26.15 -2.52
N PRO A 251 -16.48 -25.42 -1.57
CA PRO A 251 -15.05 -25.12 -1.66
C PRO A 251 -14.22 -26.40 -1.65
N MET A 252 -13.08 -26.37 -2.34
CA MET A 252 -12.12 -27.49 -2.29
C MET A 252 -11.52 -27.63 -0.89
N ILE A 253 -11.29 -26.52 -0.19
CA ILE A 253 -10.86 -26.48 1.21
C ILE A 253 -11.88 -25.70 2.04
N SER A 254 -12.68 -26.42 2.83
CA SER A 254 -13.73 -25.85 3.69
C SER A 254 -13.16 -25.31 5.01
N SER A 255 -12.33 -24.26 4.95
CA SER A 255 -11.76 -23.64 6.16
C SER A 255 -11.59 -22.12 6.02
N ASP A 256 -12.25 -21.35 6.89
CA ASP A 256 -12.05 -19.90 6.98
C ASP A 256 -10.62 -19.55 7.38
N LEU A 257 -10.02 -20.34 8.28
CA LEU A 257 -8.64 -20.15 8.73
C LEU A 257 -7.64 -20.26 7.57
N TRP A 258 -7.88 -21.20 6.65
CA TRP A 258 -7.06 -21.34 5.44
C TRP A 258 -7.07 -20.06 4.61
N TYR A 259 -8.26 -19.50 4.35
CA TYR A 259 -8.39 -18.27 3.58
C TYR A 259 -7.78 -17.06 4.30
N ILE A 260 -8.03 -16.92 5.59
CA ILE A 260 -7.46 -15.86 6.43
C ILE A 260 -5.92 -15.91 6.41
N LEU A 261 -5.35 -17.11 6.54
CA LEU A 261 -3.90 -17.31 6.51
C LEU A 261 -3.32 -16.98 5.13
N LEU A 262 -3.97 -17.42 4.04
CA LEU A 262 -3.54 -17.08 2.68
C LEU A 262 -3.53 -15.57 2.47
N GLN A 263 -4.57 -14.85 2.92
CA GLN A 263 -4.65 -13.41 2.78
C GLN A 263 -3.59 -12.68 3.60
N PHE A 264 -3.35 -13.14 4.84
CA PHE A 264 -2.28 -12.63 5.67
C PHE A 264 -0.90 -12.84 5.04
N LEU A 265 -0.59 -14.05 4.57
CA LEU A 265 0.68 -14.38 3.92
C LEU A 265 0.87 -13.63 2.60
N PHE A 266 -0.21 -13.45 1.84
CA PHE A 266 -0.17 -12.67 0.60
C PHE A 266 0.15 -11.20 0.88
N GLY A 267 -0.49 -10.61 1.89
CA GLY A 267 -0.14 -9.28 2.40
C GLY A 267 1.30 -9.21 2.91
N LEU A 268 1.72 -10.18 3.73
CA LEU A 268 3.07 -10.25 4.29
C LEU A 268 4.16 -10.26 3.21
N SER A 269 3.98 -11.09 2.17
CA SER A 269 4.88 -11.12 1.02
C SER A 269 4.90 -9.79 0.28
N ASN A 270 3.76 -9.11 0.15
CA ASN A 270 3.69 -7.78 -0.47
C ASN A 270 4.52 -6.74 0.30
N GLY A 271 4.31 -6.67 1.62
CA GLY A 271 5.03 -5.72 2.47
C GLY A 271 6.53 -5.99 2.48
N GLN A 272 6.92 -7.26 2.52
CA GLN A 272 8.32 -7.68 2.49
C GLN A 272 9.02 -7.27 1.19
N LEU A 273 8.46 -7.66 0.03
CA LEU A 273 9.05 -7.38 -1.28
C LEU A 273 9.10 -5.89 -1.55
N CYS A 274 7.98 -5.19 -1.35
CA CYS A 274 7.88 -3.76 -1.61
C CYS A 274 8.95 -2.99 -0.81
N THR A 275 8.98 -3.18 0.50
CA THR A 275 9.95 -2.51 1.37
C THR A 275 11.39 -2.90 1.03
N SER A 276 11.66 -4.19 0.77
CA SER A 276 13.01 -4.64 0.41
C SER A 276 13.48 -3.97 -0.88
N CYS A 277 12.64 -3.90 -1.91
CA CYS A 277 12.97 -3.21 -3.16
C CYS A 277 13.32 -1.74 -2.90
N PHE A 278 12.49 -1.00 -2.17
CA PHE A 278 12.73 0.43 -1.94
C PHE A 278 13.93 0.71 -1.04
N MET A 279 14.21 -0.14 -0.06
CA MET A 279 15.39 0.01 0.81
C MET A 279 16.71 -0.26 0.08
N VAL A 280 16.71 -1.15 -0.92
CA VAL A 280 17.90 -1.58 -1.68
C VAL A 280 18.21 -0.66 -2.87
N ILE A 281 17.27 0.20 -3.29
CA ILE A 281 17.49 1.16 -4.39
C ILE A 281 18.74 1.99 -4.15
N GLY A 282 18.89 2.55 -2.94
CA GLY A 282 20.00 3.44 -2.60
C GLY A 282 21.37 2.79 -2.76
N ASP A 283 21.48 1.51 -2.40
CA ASP A 283 22.71 0.71 -2.47
C ASP A 283 23.15 0.41 -3.91
N ASN A 284 22.22 0.54 -4.88
CA ASN A 284 22.47 0.31 -6.30
C ASN A 284 22.70 1.63 -7.08
N CYS A 285 22.70 2.77 -6.40
CA CYS A 285 22.95 4.09 -6.97
C CYS A 285 24.34 4.59 -6.52
N THR A 286 25.05 5.28 -7.41
CA THR A 286 26.43 5.73 -7.16
C THR A 286 26.52 7.18 -6.68
N THR A 287 25.51 8.01 -6.97
CA THR A 287 25.48 9.42 -6.56
C THR A 287 24.16 9.75 -5.88
N ASP A 288 24.11 10.83 -5.10
CA ASP A 288 22.88 11.25 -4.44
C ASP A 288 21.83 11.76 -5.44
N ASP A 289 22.25 12.39 -6.55
CA ASP A 289 21.38 12.70 -7.69
C ASP A 289 20.68 11.45 -8.24
N GLU A 290 21.40 10.32 -8.34
CA GLU A 290 20.82 9.05 -8.78
C GLU A 290 19.86 8.48 -7.75
N LYS A 291 20.18 8.54 -6.44
CA LYS A 291 19.31 8.06 -5.36
C LYS A 291 17.99 8.82 -5.32
N GLU A 292 18.05 10.15 -5.48
CA GLU A 292 16.88 11.02 -5.53
C GLU A 292 15.99 10.65 -6.74
N ALA A 293 16.59 10.57 -7.93
CA ALA A 293 15.86 10.23 -9.15
C ALA A 293 15.32 8.79 -9.15
N ALA A 294 16.04 7.85 -8.51
CA ALA A 294 15.66 6.45 -8.43
C ALA A 294 14.36 6.20 -7.66
N GLY A 295 14.05 7.04 -6.65
CA GLY A 295 12.79 6.98 -5.92
C GLY A 295 11.60 7.25 -6.84
N GLY A 296 11.61 8.38 -7.54
CA GLY A 296 10.56 8.72 -8.51
C GLY A 296 10.46 7.68 -9.63
N PHE A 297 11.60 7.22 -10.15
CA PHE A 297 11.66 6.16 -11.16
C PHE A 297 10.98 4.86 -10.69
N ALA A 298 11.27 4.39 -9.48
CA ALA A 298 10.64 3.19 -8.92
C ALA A 298 9.12 3.38 -8.69
N THR A 299 8.68 4.57 -8.26
CA THR A 299 7.25 4.87 -8.10
C THR A 299 6.47 4.87 -9.42
N VAL A 300 7.10 5.22 -10.54
CA VAL A 300 6.48 5.06 -11.87
C VAL A 300 6.15 3.59 -12.14
N PHE A 301 7.09 2.67 -11.87
CA PHE A 301 6.87 1.23 -12.05
C PHE A 301 5.86 0.66 -11.04
N LEU A 302 5.82 1.19 -9.82
CA LEU A 302 4.76 0.89 -8.85
C LEU A 302 3.38 1.26 -9.41
N THR A 303 3.24 2.50 -9.87
CA THR A 303 1.96 3.03 -10.40
C THR A 303 1.54 2.29 -11.66
N PHE A 304 2.49 1.98 -12.54
CA PHE A 304 2.25 1.19 -13.74
C PHE A 304 1.83 -0.24 -13.40
N GLY A 305 2.45 -0.86 -12.38
CA GLY A 305 2.05 -2.18 -11.87
C GLY A 305 0.63 -2.18 -11.31
N LEU A 306 0.24 -1.12 -10.59
CA LEU A 306 -1.14 -0.94 -10.13
C LEU A 306 -2.11 -0.75 -11.31
N ALA A 307 -1.76 0.05 -12.32
CA ALA A 307 -2.63 0.24 -13.48
C ALA A 307 -2.84 -1.07 -14.25
N VAL A 308 -1.77 -1.80 -14.56
CA VAL A 308 -1.83 -3.07 -15.29
C VAL A 308 -2.52 -4.15 -14.44
N GLY A 309 -2.18 -4.27 -13.16
CA GLY A 309 -2.83 -5.21 -12.25
C GLY A 309 -4.33 -4.98 -12.12
N SER A 310 -4.77 -3.71 -12.10
CA SER A 310 -6.20 -3.37 -12.06
C SER A 310 -6.93 -3.75 -13.34
N LEU A 311 -6.27 -3.71 -14.50
CA LEU A 311 -6.87 -4.15 -15.76
C LEU A 311 -6.93 -5.68 -15.83
N LEU A 312 -5.85 -6.36 -15.42
CA LEU A 312 -5.77 -7.82 -15.42
C LEU A 312 -6.69 -8.46 -14.38
N SER A 313 -6.99 -7.78 -13.27
CA SER A 313 -7.90 -8.31 -12.25
C SER A 313 -9.32 -8.53 -12.78
N TYR A 314 -9.76 -7.78 -13.80
CA TYR A 314 -11.04 -8.01 -14.48
C TYR A 314 -11.13 -9.37 -15.18
N LEU A 315 -10.00 -9.97 -15.57
CA LEU A 315 -9.98 -11.30 -16.17
C LEU A 315 -10.43 -12.40 -15.19
N PHE A 316 -10.32 -12.14 -13.87
CA PHE A 316 -10.73 -13.08 -12.84
C PHE A 316 -12.20 -12.93 -12.43
N VAL A 317 -12.86 -11.82 -12.78
CA VAL A 317 -14.27 -11.57 -12.43
C VAL A 317 -15.19 -12.68 -12.96
N PRO A 318 -15.11 -13.13 -14.23
CA PRO A 318 -15.95 -14.21 -14.74
C PRO A 318 -15.63 -15.60 -14.15
N VAL A 319 -14.47 -15.76 -13.53
CA VAL A 319 -13.99 -17.03 -12.97
C VAL A 319 -14.43 -17.17 -11.50
N VAL A 320 -14.59 -16.04 -10.82
CA VAL A 320 -14.89 -15.95 -9.39
C VAL A 320 -16.35 -15.54 -9.13
N GLY A 321 -17.00 -14.91 -10.11
CA GLY A 321 -18.38 -14.39 -10.03
C GLY A 321 -19.43 -15.27 -10.68
#